data_AF-A0A354THA2-F1
#
_entry.id   AF-A0A354THA2-F1
#
_cell.length_a   1.000
_cell.length_b   1.000
_cell.length_c   1.000
_cell.angle_alpha   90.00
_cell.angle_beta   90.00
_cell.angle_gamma   90.00
#
_symmetry.space_group_name_H-M   'P 1'
#
loop_
_entity.id
_entity.type
_entity.pdbx_description
1 polymer ?
#
loop_
_entity_poly.entity_id
_entity_poly.type
_entity_poly.pdbx_seq_one_letter_code
_entity_poly.pdbx_strand_id
1 'polypeptide(L)'
;FWHLQKSRPIVAMRDGPWSLTADPDYELSTDNMFREEWIPVIKSGAYKNWQLYHLEDDPSQTTDLTAQHPEVLERLKAQLLKINASIM
;
A
#
# COMPACT_ATOMS: atom_id res chain seq x y z
N PHE A 1 -9.40 0.70 1.85
CA PHE A 1 -8.43 -0.18 1.20
C PHE A 1 -8.56 0.01 -0.30
N TRP A 2 -7.45 0.14 -0.99
CA TRP A 2 -7.37 0.35 -2.43
C TRP A 2 -6.12 -0.33 -2.95
N HIS A 3 -6.21 -0.96 -4.11
CA HIS A 3 -5.09 -1.63 -4.78
C HIS A 3 -5.21 -1.40 -6.29
N LEU A 4 -4.15 -0.90 -6.93
CA LEU A 4 -4.12 -0.65 -8.37
C LEU A 4 -2.75 -1.01 -8.95
N GLN A 5 -2.70 -2.06 -9.76
CA GLN A 5 -1.48 -2.68 -10.29
C GLN A 5 -0.49 -1.72 -10.97
N LYS A 6 -1.01 -0.69 -11.65
CA LYS A 6 -0.18 0.28 -12.38
C LYS A 6 0.36 1.44 -11.52
N SER A 7 -0.02 1.51 -10.25
CA SER A 7 0.33 2.65 -9.39
C SER A 7 1.55 2.37 -8.53
N ARG A 8 2.29 3.44 -8.18
CA ARG A 8 3.34 3.47 -7.16
C ARG A 8 3.05 4.71 -6.30
N PRO A 9 2.52 4.55 -5.08
CA PRO A 9 2.25 3.30 -4.37
C PRO A 9 1.15 2.43 -5.01
N ILE A 10 1.28 1.09 -4.95
CA ILE A 10 0.31 0.13 -5.53
C ILE A 10 -0.90 -0.09 -4.63
N VAL A 11 -0.72 0.04 -3.32
CA VAL A 11 -1.74 -0.23 -2.30
C VAL A 11 -1.84 0.93 -1.33
N ALA A 12 -3.05 1.21 -0.87
CA ALA A 12 -3.33 2.21 0.14
C ALA A 12 -4.45 1.75 1.10
N MET A 13 -4.32 2.10 2.37
CA MET A 13 -5.37 1.92 3.37
C MET A 13 -5.43 3.15 4.27
N ARG A 14 -6.65 3.57 4.59
CA ARG A 14 -6.92 4.60 5.60
C ARG A 14 -7.61 3.97 6.80
N ASP A 15 -7.20 4.38 7.99
CA ASP A 15 -7.86 4.06 9.25
C ASP A 15 -7.82 5.29 10.18
N GLY A 16 -8.98 5.91 10.39
CA GLY A 16 -9.08 7.21 11.05
C GLY A 16 -8.25 8.29 10.32
N PRO A 17 -7.35 8.99 11.03
CA PRO A 17 -6.48 10.01 10.43
C PRO A 17 -5.27 9.42 9.70
N TRP A 18 -4.98 8.12 9.86
CA TRP A 18 -3.79 7.52 9.30
C TRP A 18 -4.00 7.02 7.89
N SER A 19 -3.03 7.31 7.02
CA SER A 19 -2.91 6.75 5.67
C SER A 19 -1.65 5.91 5.58
N LEU A 20 -1.79 4.65 5.18
CA LEU A 20 -0.69 3.72 4.92
C LEU A 20 -0.64 3.41 3.43
N THR A 21 0.53 3.59 2.81
CA THR A 21 0.78 3.25 1.42
C THR A 21 2.01 2.34 1.29
N ALA A 22 2.10 1.59 0.20
CA ALA A 22 3.28 0.81 -0.12
C ALA A 22 3.44 0.55 -1.62
N ASP A 23 4.67 0.29 -2.03
CA ASP A 23 5.04 -0.18 -3.35
C ASP A 23 4.94 -1.72 -3.44
N PRO A 24 4.77 -2.31 -4.63
CA PRO A 24 4.91 -3.75 -4.79
C PRO A 24 6.38 -4.14 -4.66
N ASP A 25 6.64 -5.32 -4.11
CA ASP A 25 8.00 -5.84 -4.06
C ASP A 25 8.51 -6.35 -5.42
N TYR A 26 7.60 -6.62 -6.35
CA TYR A 26 7.83 -7.02 -7.74
C TYR A 26 7.78 -5.87 -8.75
N GLU A 27 8.27 -6.13 -9.95
CA GLU A 27 8.22 -5.19 -11.07
C GLU A 27 7.06 -5.55 -12.03
N LEU A 28 6.27 -4.54 -12.40
CA LEU A 28 5.22 -4.63 -13.41
C LEU A 28 5.22 -3.32 -14.19
N SER A 29 4.88 -3.40 -15.48
CA SER A 29 4.67 -2.20 -16.29
C SER A 29 3.55 -1.34 -15.70
N THR A 30 3.76 -0.02 -15.74
CA THR A 30 2.79 1.01 -15.35
C THR A 30 1.94 1.49 -16.53
N ASP A 31 2.08 0.88 -17.71
CA ASP A 31 1.32 1.26 -18.90
C ASP A 31 -0.19 1.00 -18.71
N ASN A 32 -1.01 1.74 -19.46
CA ASN A 32 -2.47 1.64 -19.42
C ASN A 32 -3.02 0.37 -20.13
N MET A 33 -2.35 -0.77 -19.98
CA MET A 33 -2.80 -2.05 -20.51
C MET A 33 -2.58 -3.14 -19.47
N PHE A 34 -3.67 -3.80 -19.07
CA PHE A 34 -3.60 -4.99 -18.23
C PHE A 34 -3.27 -6.23 -19.09
N ARG A 35 -2.46 -7.14 -18.55
CA ARG A 35 -2.23 -8.47 -19.11
C ARG A 35 -2.60 -9.53 -18.08
N GLU A 36 -3.40 -10.51 -18.47
CA GLU A 36 -3.82 -11.62 -17.58
C GLU A 36 -2.63 -12.41 -17.02
N GLU A 37 -1.53 -12.47 -17.78
CA GLU A 37 -0.26 -13.08 -17.38
C GLU A 37 0.30 -12.50 -16.06
N TRP A 38 -0.12 -11.29 -15.68
CA TRP A 38 0.31 -10.63 -14.45
C TRP A 38 -0.48 -11.08 -13.22
N ILE A 39 -1.65 -11.71 -13.39
CA ILE A 39 -2.51 -12.12 -12.28
C ILE A 39 -1.75 -12.95 -11.24
N PRO A 40 -0.95 -13.98 -11.61
CA PRO A 40 -0.23 -14.78 -10.63
C PRO A 40 0.75 -13.95 -9.80
N VAL A 41 1.53 -13.08 -10.44
CA VAL A 41 2.50 -12.19 -9.78
C VAL A 41 1.80 -11.20 -8.85
N ILE A 42 0.70 -10.59 -9.29
CA ILE A 42 -0.05 -9.63 -8.48
C ILE A 42 -0.61 -10.31 -7.22
N LYS A 43 -1.13 -11.55 -7.35
CA LYS A 43 -1.70 -12.33 -6.23
C LYS A 43 -0.66 -12.84 -5.25
N SER A 44 0.51 -13.26 -5.71
CA SER A 44 1.56 -13.81 -4.84
C SER A 44 2.52 -12.77 -4.27
N GLY A 45 2.53 -11.57 -4.86
CA GLY A 45 3.50 -10.53 -4.51
C GLY A 45 3.21 -9.85 -3.18
N ALA A 46 4.26 -9.27 -2.60
CA ALA A 46 4.19 -8.55 -1.34
C ALA A 46 4.43 -7.05 -1.55
N TYR A 47 4.69 -6.34 -0.46
CA TYR A 47 4.85 -4.89 -0.47
C TYR A 47 6.14 -4.45 0.21
N LYS A 48 6.72 -3.36 -0.31
CA LYS A 48 7.93 -2.69 0.19
C LYS A 48 7.73 -1.18 0.23
N ASN A 49 8.73 -0.44 0.73
CA ASN A 49 8.73 1.02 0.81
C ASN A 49 7.44 1.55 1.47
N TRP A 50 7.11 1.01 2.64
CA TRP A 50 5.95 1.44 3.40
C TRP A 50 6.10 2.91 3.80
N GLN A 51 5.03 3.68 3.66
CA GLN A 51 4.97 5.09 4.07
C GLN A 51 3.70 5.33 4.88
N LEU A 52 3.82 6.16 5.92
CA LEU A 52 2.75 6.43 6.88
C LEU A 52 2.55 7.94 6.99
N TYR A 53 1.30 8.39 6.87
CA TYR A 53 0.94 9.80 6.92
C TYR A 53 -0.21 10.04 7.89
N HIS A 54 -0.21 11.21 8.52
CA HIS A 54 -1.34 11.69 9.34
C HIS A 54 -2.12 12.73 8.54
N LEU A 55 -3.28 12.36 8.01
CA LEU A 55 -4.06 13.15 7.04
C LEU A 55 -4.72 14.39 7.63
N GLU A 56 -4.90 14.45 8.95
CA GLU A 56 -5.46 15.65 9.60
C GLU A 56 -4.42 16.79 9.66
N ASP A 57 -3.15 16.44 9.89
CA ASP A 57 -2.05 17.41 9.96
C ASP A 57 -1.36 17.62 8.61
N ASP A 58 -1.32 16.58 7.77
CA ASP A 58 -0.68 16.56 6.45
C ASP A 58 -1.59 15.90 5.39
N PRO A 59 -2.66 16.59 4.95
CA PRO A 59 -3.58 16.07 3.95
C PRO A 59 -2.92 15.84 2.58
N SER A 60 -1.78 16.47 2.33
CA SER A 60 -0.99 16.33 1.10
C SER A 60 -0.01 15.14 1.14
N GLN A 61 0.12 14.44 2.28
CA GLN A 61 0.97 13.27 2.45
C GLN A 61 2.43 13.52 2.03
N THR A 62 3.01 14.60 2.54
CA THR A 62 4.38 15.05 2.23
C THR A 62 5.41 14.56 3.23
N THR A 63 5.01 14.28 4.47
CA THR A 63 5.90 13.92 5.58
C THR A 63 5.69 12.47 5.97
N ASP A 64 6.67 11.62 5.71
CA ASP A 64 6.64 10.23 6.16
C ASP A 64 6.89 10.11 7.67
N LEU A 65 5.97 9.43 8.34
CA LEU A 65 5.93 9.23 9.79
C LEU A 65 6.25 7.78 10.21
N THR A 66 6.66 6.91 9.28
CA THR A 66 6.99 5.50 9.56
C THR A 66 7.98 5.32 10.71
N ALA A 67 9.04 6.11 10.74
CA ALA A 67 10.08 6.05 11.77
C ALA A 67 9.62 6.61 13.13
N GLN A 68 8.61 7.49 13.14
CA GLN A 68 8.11 8.16 14.35
C GLN A 68 7.01 7.35 15.04
N HIS A 69 6.23 6.57 14.28
CA HIS A 69 5.10 5.78 14.78
C HIS A 69 5.18 4.30 14.33
N PRO A 70 6.21 3.55 14.77
CA PRO A 70 6.38 2.14 14.36
C PRO A 70 5.22 1.25 14.83
N GLU A 71 4.60 1.55 15.97
CA GLU A 71 3.44 0.80 16.48
C GLU A 71 2.20 0.97 15.60
N VAL A 72 1.97 2.17 15.06
CA VAL A 72 0.88 2.44 14.12
C VAL A 72 1.16 1.74 12.80
N LEU A 73 2.40 1.82 12.31
CA LEU A 73 2.85 1.16 11.10
C LEU A 73 2.55 -0.35 11.14
N GLU A 74 2.99 -1.04 12.20
CA GLU A 74 2.81 -2.49 12.31
C GLU A 74 1.33 -2.89 12.45
N ARG A 75 0.53 -2.13 13.22
CA ARG A 75 -0.91 -2.36 13.34
C ARG A 75 -1.61 -2.24 11.97
N LEU A 76 -1.32 -1.17 11.23
CA LEU A 76 -1.95 -0.92 9.93
C LEU A 76 -1.45 -1.88 8.85
N LYS A 77 -0.17 -2.27 8.86
CA LYS A 77 0.35 -3.35 8.00
C LYS A 77 -0.42 -4.64 8.21
N ALA A 78 -0.58 -5.07 9.47
CA ALA A 78 -1.30 -6.31 9.79
C ALA A 78 -2.76 -6.26 9.30
N GLN A 79 -3.45 -5.13 9.49
CA GLN A 79 -4.82 -4.95 9.02
C GLN A 79 -4.90 -4.93 7.48
N LEU A 80 -4.00 -4.23 6.80
CA LEU A 80 -3.95 -4.16 5.34
C LEU A 80 -3.70 -5.55 4.74
N LEU A 81 -2.70 -6.28 5.25
CA LEU A 81 -2.36 -7.62 4.77
C LEU A 81 -3.50 -8.61 5.00
N LYS A 82 -4.22 -8.50 6.12
CA LYS A 82 -5.42 -9.30 6.38
C LYS A 82 -6.53 -9.03 5.36
N ILE A 83 -6.78 -7.77 5.02
CA ILE A 83 -7.76 -7.42 3.98
C ILE A 83 -7.29 -7.94 2.62
N ASN A 84 -6.02 -7.75 2.28
CA ASN A 84 -5.44 -8.21 1.02
C ASN A 84 -5.60 -9.73 0.84
N ALA A 85 -5.25 -10.51 1.87
CA ALA A 85 -5.39 -11.97 1.86
C ALA A 85 -6.85 -12.47 1.79
N SER A 86 -7.84 -11.61 2.07
CA SER A 86 -9.26 -11.96 1.94
C SER A 86 -9.82 -11.75 0.53
N ILE A 87 -9.10 -11.04 -0.33
CA ILE A 87 -9.52 -10.66 -1.69
C ILE A 87 -8.73 -11.43 -2.75
N MET A 88 -7.43 -11.62 -2.52
CA MET A 88 -6.47 -12.24 -3.45
C MET A 88 -6.59 -13.75 -3.47
#